data_AF-A0A1V6P9L1-F1
#
_entry.id   AF-A0A1V6P9L1-F1
#
_cell.length_a   1.000
_cell.length_b   1.000
_cell.length_c   1.000
_cell.angle_alpha   90.00
_cell.angle_beta   90.00
_cell.angle_gamma   90.00
#
_symmetry.space_group_name_H-M   'P 1'
#
loop_
_entity.id
_entity.type
_entity.pdbx_description
1 polymer ?
#
loop_
_entity_poly.entity_id
_entity_poly.type
_entity_poly.pdbx_seq_one_letter_code
_entity_poly.pdbx_strand_id
1 'polypeptide(L)'
;MQFTNIAAVTLGLLASSSLAAPFWVKPASVQLVNEQSGANANVQVPVDGVKRPVQELWGHSAVAREGLVFASSAMLTAFQQTTVCKFTEEPRLGVTLDAENTYNSFGGVKDLCAAYVVCKCEGMQMGP
;
A
#
# COMPACT_ATOMS: atom_id res chain seq x y z
N MET A 1 -56.38 43.35 14.83
CA MET A 1 -55.28 42.87 15.70
C MET A 1 -54.50 41.83 14.90
N GLN A 2 -53.24 42.11 14.59
CA GLN A 2 -52.33 41.22 13.85
C GLN A 2 -51.57 40.35 14.85
N PHE A 3 -51.46 39.06 14.60
CA PHE A 3 -50.61 38.15 15.39
C PHE A 3 -49.54 37.59 14.46
N THR A 4 -48.33 38.13 14.61
CA THR A 4 -47.09 37.67 13.98
C THR A 4 -46.57 36.46 14.78
N ASN A 5 -46.56 35.27 14.18
CA ASN A 5 -45.86 34.11 14.73
C ASN A 5 -44.47 34.00 14.11
N ILE A 6 -43.44 34.30 14.90
CA ILE A 6 -42.04 34.10 14.55
C ILE A 6 -41.66 32.69 15.03
N ALA A 7 -41.47 31.75 14.10
CA ALA A 7 -40.88 30.45 14.41
C ALA A 7 -39.36 30.60 14.51
N ALA A 8 -38.81 30.36 15.70
CA ALA A 8 -37.37 30.44 15.97
C ALA A 8 -36.65 29.19 15.44
N VAL A 9 -35.57 29.42 14.69
CA VAL A 9 -34.64 28.42 14.15
C VAL A 9 -33.72 27.92 15.27
N THR A 10 -33.56 26.59 15.41
CA THR A 10 -32.45 26.01 16.17
C THR A 10 -31.69 25.01 15.30
N LEU A 11 -30.54 25.44 14.77
CA LEU A 11 -29.58 24.58 14.08
C LEU A 11 -28.58 24.07 15.13
N GLY A 12 -28.73 22.82 15.57
CA GLY A 12 -27.74 22.15 16.40
C GLY A 12 -26.56 21.68 15.56
N LEU A 13 -25.44 22.41 15.59
CA LEU A 13 -24.18 21.97 14.97
C LEU A 13 -23.50 20.97 15.91
N LEU A 14 -23.57 19.68 15.57
CA LEU A 14 -22.75 18.64 16.19
C LEU A 14 -21.32 18.74 15.64
N ALA A 15 -20.48 19.54 16.30
CA ALA A 15 -19.05 19.57 16.02
C ALA A 15 -18.41 18.28 16.59
N SER A 16 -18.27 17.26 15.75
CA SER A 16 -17.48 16.07 16.08
C SER A 16 -16.00 16.43 16.04
N SER A 17 -15.39 16.60 17.20
CA SER A 17 -13.94 16.72 17.33
C SER A 17 -13.36 15.31 17.26
N SER A 18 -12.88 14.88 16.08
CA SER A 18 -12.08 13.67 15.97
C SER A 18 -10.70 13.93 16.55
N LEU A 19 -10.45 13.47 17.77
CA LEU A 19 -9.09 13.36 18.28
C LEU A 19 -8.42 12.20 17.54
N ALA A 20 -7.59 12.52 16.54
CA ALA A 20 -6.73 11.54 15.90
C ALA A 20 -5.73 11.03 16.94
N ALA A 21 -6.02 9.87 17.54
CA ALA A 21 -5.04 9.14 18.34
C ALA A 21 -3.78 8.87 17.48
N PRO A 22 -2.57 8.83 18.07
CA PRO A 22 -1.37 8.46 17.32
C PRO A 22 -1.56 7.08 16.71
N PHE A 23 -1.76 7.04 15.39
CA PHE A 23 -1.96 5.81 14.65
C PHE A 23 -0.59 5.14 14.48
N TRP A 24 -0.31 4.15 15.32
CA TRP A 24 0.89 3.31 15.17
C TRP A 24 0.70 2.44 13.93
N VAL A 25 1.21 2.91 12.79
CA VAL A 25 1.15 2.16 11.54
C VAL A 25 2.09 0.96 11.63
N LYS A 26 1.55 -0.26 11.54
CA LYS A 26 2.37 -1.46 11.43
C LYS A 26 2.92 -1.61 10.00
N PRO A 27 4.16 -2.09 9.82
CA PRO A 27 4.65 -2.51 8.51
C PRO A 27 3.73 -3.54 7.87
N ALA A 28 3.70 -3.56 6.54
CA ALA A 28 3.01 -4.57 5.77
C ALA A 28 4.00 -5.69 5.39
N SER A 29 3.61 -6.94 5.61
CA SER A 29 4.34 -8.08 5.07
C SER A 29 3.90 -8.29 3.63
N VAL A 30 4.85 -8.13 2.71
CA VAL A 30 4.67 -8.30 1.27
C VAL A 30 5.48 -9.50 0.81
N GLN A 31 4.82 -10.46 0.17
CA GLN A 31 5.46 -11.60 -0.46
C GLN A 31 5.70 -11.31 -1.94
N LEU A 32 6.91 -11.59 -2.42
CA LEU A 32 7.17 -11.78 -3.84
C LEU A 32 7.27 -13.27 -4.15
N VAL A 33 6.73 -13.68 -5.29
CA VAL A 33 6.74 -15.06 -5.77
C VAL A 33 7.32 -15.11 -7.17
N ASN A 34 8.13 -16.12 -7.46
CA ASN A 34 8.60 -16.47 -8.78
C ASN A 34 8.07 -17.87 -9.13
N GLU A 35 6.98 -17.92 -9.89
CA GLU A 35 6.29 -19.18 -10.23
C GLU A 35 7.15 -20.11 -11.10
N GLN A 36 8.09 -19.56 -11.88
CA GLN A 36 8.98 -20.37 -12.73
C GLN A 36 10.00 -21.18 -11.90
N SER A 37 10.52 -20.60 -10.82
CA SER A 37 11.50 -21.25 -9.95
C SER A 37 10.90 -21.85 -8.67
N GLY A 38 9.65 -21.50 -8.34
CA GLY A 38 9.01 -21.81 -7.06
C GLY A 38 9.52 -20.97 -5.88
N ALA A 39 10.46 -20.05 -6.10
CA ALA A 39 11.00 -19.20 -5.04
C ALA A 39 9.96 -18.18 -4.56
N ASN A 40 9.93 -17.92 -3.26
CA ASN A 40 9.12 -16.86 -2.67
C ASN A 40 9.82 -16.27 -1.44
N ALA A 41 9.51 -15.01 -1.12
CA ALA A 41 10.06 -14.33 0.05
C ALA A 41 9.12 -13.25 0.58
N ASN A 42 8.90 -13.27 1.89
CA ASN A 42 8.16 -12.23 2.62
C ASN A 42 9.14 -11.18 3.17
N VAL A 43 8.82 -9.90 2.99
CA VAL A 43 9.58 -8.77 3.56
C VAL A 43 8.61 -7.79 4.21
N GLN A 44 9.02 -7.22 5.33
CA GLN A 44 8.29 -6.15 6.00
C GLN A 44 8.59 -4.82 5.32
N VAL A 45 7.55 -4.19 4.76
CA VAL A 45 7.63 -2.88 4.10
C VAL A 45 6.97 -1.84 4.99
N PRO A 46 7.68 -0.77 5.41
CA PRO A 46 7.07 0.32 6.15
C PRO A 46 5.93 0.97 5.36
N VAL A 47 4.81 1.24 6.05
CA VAL A 47 3.60 1.82 5.46
C VAL A 47 3.62 3.34 5.71
N ASP A 48 4.67 4.01 5.20
CA ASP A 48 5.00 5.41 5.48
C ASP A 48 5.00 6.30 4.22
N GLY A 49 4.62 5.74 3.07
CA GLY A 49 4.61 6.45 1.79
C GLY A 49 5.98 6.67 1.16
N VAL A 50 7.07 6.16 1.77
CA VAL A 50 8.42 6.30 1.23
C VAL A 50 8.68 5.25 0.15
N LYS A 51 9.16 5.73 -1.00
CA LYS A 51 9.55 4.92 -2.15
C LYS A 51 10.85 4.18 -1.87
N ARG A 52 10.86 2.86 -2.05
CA ARG A 52 12.01 2.00 -1.79
C ARG A 52 12.33 1.11 -2.98
N PRO A 53 13.60 0.97 -3.39
CA PRO A 53 13.99 0.01 -4.42
C PRO A 53 13.62 -1.42 -4.00
N VAL A 54 13.07 -2.20 -4.93
CA VAL A 54 12.75 -3.61 -4.66
C VAL A 54 14.03 -4.40 -4.33
N GLN A 55 15.14 -4.07 -4.98
CA GLN A 55 16.44 -4.73 -4.73
C GLN A 55 16.94 -4.52 -3.29
N GLU A 56 16.72 -3.35 -2.70
CA GLU A 56 17.14 -3.07 -1.31
C GLU A 56 16.39 -3.97 -0.31
N LEU A 57 15.11 -4.24 -0.58
CA LEU A 57 14.24 -4.98 0.31
C LEU A 57 14.33 -6.51 0.09
N TRP A 58 14.45 -6.98 -1.15
CA TRP A 58 14.41 -8.40 -1.49
C TRP A 58 15.73 -8.98 -2.05
N GLY A 59 16.76 -8.16 -2.28
CA GLY A 59 18.01 -8.57 -2.96
C GLY A 59 18.81 -9.67 -2.26
N HIS A 60 18.54 -9.92 -0.98
CA HIS A 60 19.17 -10.99 -0.18
C HIS A 60 18.21 -12.15 0.15
N SER A 61 17.10 -12.26 -0.57
CA SER A 61 16.07 -13.27 -0.31
C SER A 61 16.07 -14.39 -1.35
N ALA A 62 15.22 -15.41 -1.16
CA ALA A 62 15.16 -16.57 -2.05
C ALA A 62 14.73 -16.24 -3.50
N VAL A 63 14.00 -15.13 -3.71
CA VAL A 63 13.61 -14.63 -5.03
C VAL A 63 14.72 -13.86 -5.74
N ALA A 64 15.84 -13.61 -5.06
CA ALA A 64 17.02 -13.02 -5.65
C ALA A 64 17.94 -14.08 -6.27
N ARG A 65 18.61 -13.69 -7.35
CA ARG A 65 19.70 -14.43 -8.00
C ARG A 65 20.82 -13.43 -8.26
N GLU A 66 21.99 -13.66 -7.66
CA GLU A 66 23.15 -12.76 -7.78
C GLU A 66 22.83 -11.30 -7.37
N GLY A 67 21.95 -11.13 -6.37
CA GLY A 67 21.52 -9.81 -5.90
C GLY A 67 20.45 -9.14 -6.78
N LEU A 68 19.96 -9.80 -7.83
CA LEU A 68 18.85 -9.34 -8.65
C LEU A 68 17.56 -10.08 -8.31
N VAL A 69 16.50 -9.34 -7.98
CA VAL A 69 15.16 -9.87 -7.69
C VAL A 69 14.36 -10.15 -8.96
N PHE A 70 13.89 -11.40 -9.09
CA PHE A 70 12.98 -11.83 -10.15
C PHE A 70 11.68 -12.36 -9.57
N ALA A 71 10.54 -11.80 -9.96
CA ALA A 71 9.23 -12.24 -9.47
C ALA A 71 8.15 -12.14 -10.55
N SER A 72 7.11 -12.97 -10.43
CA SER A 72 5.93 -13.02 -11.30
C SER A 72 4.68 -12.43 -10.66
N SER A 73 4.65 -12.30 -9.33
CA SER A 73 3.51 -11.75 -8.61
C SER A 73 3.91 -11.23 -7.23
N ALA A 74 3.00 -10.47 -6.62
CA ALA A 74 3.13 -10.01 -5.25
C ALA A 74 1.84 -10.23 -4.47
N MET A 75 1.98 -10.39 -3.15
CA MET A 75 0.85 -10.62 -2.24
C MET A 75 1.04 -9.93 -0.89
N LEU A 76 -0.01 -9.34 -0.34
CA LEU A 76 -0.07 -8.88 1.05
C LEU A 76 -0.38 -10.07 1.96
N THR A 77 0.55 -10.39 2.86
CA THR A 77 0.41 -11.55 3.78
C THR A 77 0.12 -11.14 5.23
N ALA A 78 0.43 -9.92 5.62
CA ALA A 78 -0.01 -9.31 6.88
C ALA A 78 -0.06 -7.78 6.71
N PHE A 79 -1.21 -7.17 6.94
CA PHE A 79 -1.43 -5.75 6.64
C PHE A 79 -2.62 -5.20 7.45
N GLN A 80 -2.75 -3.88 7.49
CA GLN A 80 -3.95 -3.21 8.01
C GLN A 80 -4.93 -2.95 6.88
N GLN A 81 -6.24 -2.91 7.14
CA GLN A 81 -7.27 -2.73 6.09
C GLN A 81 -7.05 -1.50 5.19
N THR A 82 -6.44 -0.44 5.73
CA THR A 82 -6.14 0.78 4.96
C THR A 82 -4.80 0.70 4.19
N THR A 83 -4.10 -0.43 4.19
CA THR A 83 -2.79 -0.54 3.55
C THR A 83 -2.92 -0.59 2.03
N VAL A 84 -2.20 0.27 1.34
CA VAL A 84 -2.04 0.24 -0.11
C VAL A 84 -0.56 0.18 -0.43
N CYS A 85 -0.13 -0.86 -1.16
CA CYS A 85 1.22 -1.01 -1.66
C CYS A 85 1.24 -0.96 -3.19
N LYS A 86 2.07 -0.11 -3.77
CA LYS A 86 2.21 0.02 -5.23
C LYS A 86 3.62 -0.30 -5.68
N PHE A 87 3.75 -1.22 -6.62
CA PHE A 87 4.97 -1.51 -7.36
C PHE A 87 4.98 -0.72 -8.66
N THR A 88 6.06 0.03 -8.91
CA THR A 88 6.21 0.83 -10.13
C THR A 88 7.58 0.69 -10.76
N GLU A 89 7.59 0.67 -12.08
CA GLU A 89 8.78 0.73 -12.93
C GLU A 89 8.33 1.20 -14.30
N GLU A 90 8.44 2.49 -14.59
CA GLU A 90 7.90 3.04 -15.85
C GLU A 90 8.75 2.58 -17.06
N PRO A 91 8.12 2.16 -18.18
CA PRO A 91 6.68 1.94 -18.43
C PRO A 91 6.23 0.48 -18.20
N ARG A 92 7.08 -0.36 -17.58
CA ARG A 92 6.98 -1.82 -17.57
C ARG A 92 6.12 -2.42 -16.46
N LEU A 93 5.87 -1.65 -15.38
CA LEU A 93 5.22 -2.15 -14.17
C LEU A 93 4.39 -1.06 -13.48
N GLY A 94 3.14 -1.39 -13.17
CA GLY A 94 2.24 -0.58 -12.36
C GLY A 94 1.22 -1.48 -11.68
N VAL A 95 1.58 -2.02 -10.53
CA VAL A 95 0.77 -2.99 -9.79
C VAL A 95 0.43 -2.46 -8.40
N THR A 96 -0.84 -2.56 -8.02
CA THR A 96 -1.33 -2.17 -6.70
C THR A 96 -1.81 -3.41 -5.95
N LEU A 97 -1.51 -3.44 -4.67
CA LEU A 97 -2.06 -4.35 -3.68
C LEU A 97 -2.76 -3.55 -2.58
N ASP A 98 -3.93 -3.99 -2.17
CA ASP A 98 -4.72 -3.41 -1.08
C ASP A 98 -5.59 -4.50 -0.43
N ALA A 99 -6.50 -4.09 0.47
CA ALA A 99 -7.37 -5.03 1.16
C ALA A 99 -8.38 -5.75 0.23
N GLU A 100 -8.75 -5.15 -0.90
CA GLU A 100 -9.65 -5.75 -1.89
C GLU A 100 -8.88 -6.63 -2.89
N ASN A 101 -7.64 -6.25 -3.20
CA ASN A 101 -6.75 -6.90 -4.16
C ASN A 101 -5.44 -7.25 -3.47
N THR A 102 -5.49 -8.24 -2.58
CA THR A 102 -4.32 -8.65 -1.79
C THR A 102 -3.25 -9.37 -2.61
N TYR A 103 -3.58 -9.83 -3.81
CA TYR A 103 -2.69 -10.51 -4.74
C TYR A 103 -2.76 -9.85 -6.11
N ASN A 104 -1.63 -9.72 -6.80
CA ASN A 104 -1.63 -9.27 -8.18
C ASN A 104 -0.43 -9.82 -8.98
N SER A 105 -0.67 -10.13 -10.25
CA SER A 105 0.33 -10.66 -11.17
C SER A 105 1.10 -9.53 -11.85
N PHE A 106 2.38 -9.77 -12.11
CA PHE A 106 3.19 -8.91 -12.96
C PHE A 106 3.07 -9.27 -14.45
N GLY A 107 2.26 -10.26 -14.82
CA GLY A 107 2.14 -10.72 -16.22
C GLY A 107 3.28 -11.64 -16.66
N GLY A 108 3.85 -12.41 -15.71
CA GLY A 108 5.02 -13.28 -15.91
C GLY A 108 6.21 -12.84 -15.06
N VAL A 109 7.27 -13.64 -15.04
CA VAL A 109 8.49 -13.32 -14.30
C VAL A 109 9.15 -12.07 -14.90
N LYS A 110 9.36 -11.05 -14.07
CA LYS A 110 10.06 -9.82 -14.42
C LYS A 110 11.31 -9.66 -13.57
N ASP A 111 12.35 -9.08 -14.19
CA ASP A 111 13.45 -8.44 -13.46
C ASP A 111 12.94 -7.14 -12.84
N LEU A 112 13.05 -7.04 -11.52
CA LEU A 112 12.60 -5.90 -10.72
C LEU A 112 13.75 -4.95 -10.34
N CYS A 113 14.89 -4.99 -11.04
CA CYS A 113 16.05 -4.15 -10.76
C CYS A 113 15.77 -2.65 -10.74
N ALA A 114 14.88 -2.14 -11.60
CA ALA A 114 14.53 -0.72 -11.61
C ALA A 114 13.19 -0.44 -10.90
N ALA A 115 12.57 -1.47 -10.32
CA ALA A 115 11.27 -1.35 -9.69
C ALA A 115 11.38 -0.79 -8.27
N TYR A 116 10.35 -0.08 -7.87
CA TYR A 116 10.17 0.45 -6.53
C TYR A 116 8.86 -0.04 -5.93
N VAL A 117 8.81 -0.09 -4.61
CA VAL A 117 7.57 -0.26 -3.83
C VAL A 117 7.33 0.96 -2.95
N VAL A 118 6.07 1.37 -2.85
CA VAL A 118 5.58 2.36 -1.89
C VAL A 118 4.40 1.74 -1.16
N CYS A 119 4.46 1.65 0.17
CA CYS A 119 3.32 1.26 0.99
C CYS A 119 2.87 2.44 1.85
N LYS A 120 1.56 2.66 1.95
CA LYS A 120 0.96 3.76 2.72
C LYS A 120 -0.44 3.41 3.20
N CYS A 121 -1.00 4.26 4.06
CA CYS A 121 -2.42 4.20 4.38
C CYS A 121 -3.25 4.86 3.27
N GLU A 122 -4.45 4.34 3.02
CA GLU A 122 -5.46 4.95 2.16
C GLU A 122 -5.77 6.37 2.66
N GLY A 123 -5.92 7.32 1.74
CA GLY A 123 -6.07 8.75 2.05
C GLY A 123 -4.76 9.51 2.30
N MET A 124 -3.61 8.85 2.47
CA MET A 124 -2.30 9.51 2.44
C MET A 124 -1.92 9.86 1.00
N GLN A 125 -1.49 11.09 0.71
CA GLN A 125 -1.05 11.46 -0.65
C GLN A 125 0.20 10.68 -1.06
N MET A 126 0.20 10.16 -2.29
CA MET A 126 1.39 9.54 -2.89
C MET A 126 2.35 10.68 -3.24
N GLY A 127 3.57 10.67 -2.68
CA GLY A 127 4.61 11.63 -3.06
C GLY A 127 4.93 11.54 -4.57
N PRO A 128 5.47 12.63 -5.16
CA PRO A 128 5.80 12.68 -6.58
C PRO A 128 6.83 11.62 -7.01
#